data_AF-A0AAW1J5I7-F1
#
_entry.id   AF-A0AAW1J5I7-F1
#
_cell.length_a   1.000
_cell.length_b   1.000
_cell.length_c   1.000
_cell.angle_alpha   90.00
_cell.angle_beta   90.00
_cell.angle_gamma   90.00
#
_symmetry.space_group_name_H-M   'P 1'
#
loop_
_entity.id
_entity.type
_entity.pdbx_description
1 polymer ?
#
loop_
_entity_poly.entity_id
_entity_poly.type
_entity_poly.pdbx_seq_one_letter_code
_entity_poly.pdbx_strand_id
1 'polypeptide(L)'
;MKMTLLGMIFLSLLIGLNGKVEAQAHNYKEALAKSIIFLECQRSGKLPPNNRVPWRGDSGLDDGKLANVDLIGGYYDAGDNVKYGLPMAFTVTTLSWGAIFYQKQLQAVGELQHIRDAIRWGTDYFLKASSRPKRLYVQVGDPVQDHQCWIRPENMHMPRTVLKIDEHTPGTEIAAETAAAMAASSIVFRDIDHVYSHKLLNKAKSLLSLAGSHRGTYDGECPFYCSYSGFNDEMQWAVTWLYKATRNNTYLHYILEESIDAVVGEFNWDLKYAGTQILLTEMYLQGQKSLEEYKKISDSYICSVIPESPYAQAHFTPGGMLYMRDGANSQYVTATAFSFSVYGVVLAQHNKQVVCGGKQFGSADLLAFAKKQMDYVLGTNPQQRSYMVGF
;
A
#
# COMPACT_ATOMS: atom_id res chain seq x y z
N MET A 1 42.16 15.47 -57.16
CA MET A 1 41.05 16.45 -57.05
C MET A 1 39.76 15.71 -57.40
N LYS A 2 38.73 15.76 -56.53
CA LYS A 2 37.48 14.96 -56.52
C LYS A 2 37.52 13.62 -55.75
N MET A 3 37.78 13.66 -54.44
CA MET A 3 37.19 12.65 -53.53
C MET A 3 37.05 13.07 -52.06
N THR A 4 37.07 14.38 -51.77
CA THR A 4 37.10 14.88 -50.38
C THR A 4 35.96 15.85 -50.02
N LEU A 5 34.90 15.97 -50.83
CA LEU A 5 33.80 16.90 -50.56
C LEU A 5 32.41 16.26 -50.32
N LEU A 6 32.24 14.93 -50.50
CA LEU A 6 30.96 14.25 -50.22
C LEU A 6 30.87 13.65 -48.80
N GLY A 7 32.00 13.47 -48.10
CA GLY A 7 32.02 12.87 -46.76
C GLY A 7 31.66 13.82 -45.61
N MET A 8 31.77 15.14 -45.81
CA MET A 8 31.50 16.13 -44.75
C MET A 8 30.06 16.63 -44.70
N ILE A 9 29.25 16.42 -45.75
CA ILE A 9 27.84 16.83 -45.78
C ILE A 9 26.96 15.77 -45.08
N PHE A 10 27.36 14.49 -45.08
CA PHE A 10 26.63 13.45 -44.35
C PHE A 10 26.90 13.45 -42.84
N LEU A 11 28.05 13.95 -42.39
CA LEU A 11 28.37 14.03 -40.96
C LEU A 11 27.74 15.26 -40.28
N SER A 12 27.39 16.30 -41.04
CA SER A 12 26.71 17.50 -40.51
C SER A 12 25.19 17.36 -40.44
N LEU A 13 24.59 16.41 -41.16
CA LEU A 13 23.16 16.05 -41.05
C LEU A 13 22.85 15.05 -39.91
N LEU A 14 23.86 14.35 -39.37
CA LEU A 14 23.71 13.47 -38.22
C LEU A 14 23.93 14.16 -36.86
N ILE A 15 24.46 15.39 -36.85
CA ILE A 15 24.64 16.21 -35.63
C ILE A 15 23.38 17.05 -35.33
N GLY A 16 22.43 17.14 -36.28
CA GLY A 16 21.16 17.86 -36.12
C GLY A 16 20.00 17.06 -35.52
N LEU A 17 20.18 15.76 -35.26
CA LEU A 17 19.21 14.89 -34.59
C LEU A 17 19.65 14.56 -33.16
N ASN A 18 20.23 15.53 -32.45
CA ASN A 18 20.02 15.63 -31.01
C ASN A 18 18.58 16.14 -30.78
N GLY A 19 17.61 15.38 -31.27
CA GLY A 19 16.31 15.36 -30.63
C GLY A 19 16.61 14.91 -29.22
N LYS A 20 16.61 15.84 -28.26
CA LYS A 20 16.19 15.49 -26.91
C LYS A 20 14.90 14.72 -27.15
N VAL A 21 14.93 13.40 -26.99
CA VAL A 21 13.71 12.67 -26.69
C VAL A 21 13.32 13.28 -25.36
N GLU A 22 12.50 14.33 -25.42
CA GLU A 22 11.75 14.78 -24.27
C GLU A 22 11.00 13.53 -23.86
N ALA A 23 11.46 12.89 -22.79
CA ALA A 23 10.74 11.79 -22.19
C ALA A 23 9.34 12.34 -21.95
N GLN A 24 8.37 11.83 -22.71
CA GLN A 24 7.01 12.34 -22.65
C GLN A 24 6.56 12.26 -21.20
N ALA A 25 6.36 13.42 -20.58
CA ALA A 25 6.05 13.48 -19.17
C ALA A 25 4.65 12.88 -18.98
N HIS A 26 4.57 11.79 -18.23
CA HIS A 26 3.29 11.16 -17.91
C HIS A 26 2.41 12.09 -17.08
N ASN A 27 1.12 12.11 -17.38
CA ASN A 27 0.15 12.89 -16.62
C ASN A 27 -0.20 12.19 -15.29
N TYR A 28 0.65 12.37 -14.27
CA TYR A 28 0.42 11.74 -12.95
C TYR A 28 -0.87 12.18 -12.27
N LYS A 29 -1.38 13.38 -12.58
CA LYS A 29 -2.68 13.83 -12.05
C LYS A 29 -3.81 12.93 -12.57
N GLU A 30 -3.79 12.64 -13.87
CA GLU A 30 -4.75 11.73 -14.49
C GLU A 30 -4.58 10.29 -14.01
N ALA A 31 -3.34 9.80 -13.90
CA ALA A 31 -3.05 8.48 -13.36
C ALA A 31 -3.57 8.34 -11.91
N LEU A 32 -3.35 9.35 -11.05
CA LEU A 32 -3.89 9.35 -9.69
C LEU A 32 -5.42 9.31 -9.68
N ALA A 33 -6.08 10.17 -10.46
CA ALA A 33 -7.54 10.22 -10.52
C ALA A 33 -8.14 8.87 -10.97
N LYS A 34 -7.55 8.24 -12.01
CA LYS A 34 -7.98 6.92 -12.50
C LYS A 34 -7.70 5.81 -11.47
N SER A 35 -6.62 5.89 -10.70
CA SER A 35 -6.33 4.91 -9.63
C SER A 35 -7.37 4.97 -8.51
N ILE A 36 -7.91 6.14 -8.20
CA ILE A 36 -8.98 6.29 -7.21
C ILE A 36 -10.31 5.78 -7.78
N ILE A 37 -10.60 6.04 -9.07
CA ILE A 37 -11.76 5.46 -9.76
C ILE A 37 -11.69 3.94 -9.74
N PHE A 38 -10.52 3.33 -9.91
CA PHE A 38 -10.35 1.88 -9.78
C PHE A 38 -10.83 1.37 -8.41
N LEU A 39 -10.50 2.04 -7.31
CA LEU A 39 -11.02 1.66 -5.98
C LEU A 39 -12.55 1.79 -5.91
N GLU A 40 -13.14 2.82 -6.52
CA GLU A 40 -14.60 2.94 -6.61
C GLU A 40 -15.22 1.78 -7.40
N CYS A 41 -14.55 1.33 -8.47
CA CYS A 41 -14.93 0.15 -9.23
C CYS A 41 -14.88 -1.15 -8.42
N GLN A 42 -14.18 -1.20 -7.30
CA GLN A 42 -14.08 -2.39 -6.43
C GLN A 42 -15.08 -2.38 -5.26
N ARG A 43 -15.85 -1.30 -5.06
CA ARG A 43 -16.78 -1.20 -3.91
C ARG A 43 -17.84 -2.30 -3.94
N SER A 44 -18.00 -3.06 -2.86
CA SER A 44 -19.10 -3.99 -2.62
C SER A 44 -20.16 -3.33 -1.74
N GLY A 45 -21.43 -3.75 -1.83
CA GLY A 45 -22.51 -3.24 -0.99
C GLY A 45 -23.40 -2.23 -1.72
N LYS A 46 -24.13 -1.43 -0.93
CA LYS A 46 -24.98 -0.36 -1.45
C LYS A 46 -24.15 0.86 -1.82
N LEU A 47 -24.05 1.16 -3.11
CA LEU A 47 -23.22 2.25 -3.62
C LEU A 47 -23.80 3.62 -3.23
N PRO A 48 -22.95 4.65 -3.05
CA PRO A 48 -23.43 5.97 -2.66
C PRO A 48 -24.14 6.66 -3.85
N PRO A 49 -25.09 7.59 -3.59
CA PRO A 49 -25.83 8.28 -4.65
C PRO A 49 -24.95 9.08 -5.63
N ASN A 50 -23.74 9.47 -5.21
CA ASN A 50 -22.75 10.18 -6.01
C ASN A 50 -21.70 9.24 -6.65
N ASN A 51 -22.01 7.95 -6.79
CA ASN A 51 -21.13 6.99 -7.48
C ASN A 51 -20.73 7.50 -8.87
N ARG A 52 -19.42 7.56 -9.15
CA ARG A 52 -18.87 8.05 -10.43
C ARG A 52 -18.76 6.95 -11.48
N VAL A 53 -18.96 5.69 -11.11
CA VAL A 53 -18.75 4.52 -11.98
C VAL A 53 -20.11 4.02 -12.50
N PRO A 54 -20.57 4.45 -13.70
CA PRO A 54 -21.95 4.25 -14.15
C PRO A 54 -22.32 2.79 -14.44
N TRP A 55 -21.33 1.92 -14.58
CA TRP A 55 -21.51 0.49 -14.87
C TRP A 55 -21.46 -0.39 -13.63
N ARG A 56 -21.23 0.18 -12.44
CA ARG A 56 -21.31 -0.51 -11.14
C ARG A 56 -22.64 -0.21 -10.47
N GLY A 57 -23.24 -1.25 -9.90
CA GLY A 57 -24.49 -1.17 -9.12
C GLY A 57 -24.33 -1.76 -7.72
N ASP A 58 -25.43 -1.75 -6.97
CA ASP A 58 -25.50 -2.37 -5.65
C ASP A 58 -25.24 -3.88 -5.74
N SER A 59 -24.39 -4.41 -4.87
CA SER A 59 -23.99 -5.82 -4.87
C SER A 59 -23.74 -6.35 -3.47
N GLY A 60 -23.73 -7.68 -3.26
CA GLY A 60 -23.39 -8.27 -1.95
C GLY A 60 -24.30 -7.80 -0.80
N LEU A 61 -25.58 -7.52 -1.07
CA LEU A 61 -26.51 -6.92 -0.10
C LEU A 61 -26.97 -7.88 1.01
N ASP A 62 -26.65 -9.17 0.90
CA ASP A 62 -26.88 -10.18 1.94
C ASP A 62 -25.58 -10.56 2.69
N ASP A 63 -24.45 -9.85 2.44
CA ASP A 63 -23.17 -10.12 3.10
C ASP A 63 -23.32 -10.09 4.63
N GLY A 64 -22.97 -11.20 5.28
CA GLY A 64 -23.05 -11.35 6.75
C GLY A 64 -24.34 -11.97 7.28
N LYS A 65 -25.39 -12.10 6.46
CA LYS A 65 -26.70 -12.64 6.87
C LYS A 65 -26.61 -14.06 7.43
N LEU A 66 -25.78 -14.93 6.82
CA LEU A 66 -25.52 -16.29 7.31
C LEU A 66 -24.91 -16.33 8.73
N ALA A 67 -24.23 -15.25 9.14
CA ALA A 67 -23.61 -15.11 10.44
C ALA A 67 -24.38 -14.14 11.37
N ASN A 68 -25.60 -13.73 11.00
CA ASN A 68 -26.43 -12.76 11.73
C ASN A 68 -25.69 -11.46 12.09
N VAL A 69 -25.01 -10.88 11.09
CA VAL A 69 -24.30 -9.61 11.15
C VAL A 69 -24.46 -8.85 9.84
N ASP A 70 -24.36 -7.52 9.87
CA ASP A 70 -24.24 -6.71 8.65
C ASP A 70 -22.76 -6.66 8.25
N LEU A 71 -22.42 -7.25 7.10
CA LEU A 71 -21.09 -7.14 6.49
C LEU A 71 -21.16 -6.51 5.09
N ILE A 72 -22.23 -5.79 4.76
CA ILE A 72 -22.39 -5.07 3.49
C ILE A 72 -21.37 -3.92 3.43
N GLY A 73 -20.68 -3.75 2.30
CA GLY A 73 -19.63 -2.74 2.13
C GLY A 73 -18.28 -3.35 1.78
N GLY A 74 -17.23 -2.54 1.88
CA GLY A 74 -15.84 -2.98 1.66
C GLY A 74 -15.50 -3.10 0.18
N TYR A 75 -14.36 -3.70 -0.12
CA TYR A 75 -13.85 -3.85 -1.48
C TYR A 75 -13.81 -5.31 -1.89
N TYR A 76 -14.20 -5.61 -3.13
CA TYR A 76 -13.78 -6.85 -3.77
C TYR A 76 -12.28 -6.80 -4.03
N ASP A 77 -11.62 -7.92 -3.86
CA ASP A 77 -10.17 -7.98 -3.77
C ASP A 77 -9.47 -7.73 -5.11
N ALA A 78 -9.81 -8.50 -6.13
CA ALA A 78 -9.16 -8.45 -7.43
C ALA A 78 -10.17 -8.43 -8.59
N GLY A 79 -10.10 -9.41 -9.48
CA GLY A 79 -11.11 -9.63 -10.53
C GLY A 79 -12.26 -10.55 -10.10
N ASP A 80 -12.20 -11.04 -8.86
CA ASP A 80 -13.20 -11.87 -8.21
C ASP A 80 -14.14 -11.03 -7.33
N ASN A 81 -15.12 -11.66 -6.69
CA ASN A 81 -16.05 -10.98 -5.78
C ASN A 81 -15.86 -11.42 -4.31
N VAL A 82 -14.72 -11.99 -3.95
CA VAL A 82 -14.38 -12.30 -2.56
C VAL A 82 -13.88 -11.02 -1.87
N LYS A 83 -14.21 -10.90 -0.59
CA LYS A 83 -13.68 -9.83 0.28
C LYS A 83 -12.67 -10.47 1.22
N TYR A 84 -11.39 -10.36 0.91
CA TYR A 84 -10.30 -10.78 1.79
C TYR A 84 -9.90 -9.66 2.74
N GLY A 85 -9.71 -9.99 4.01
CA GLY A 85 -9.52 -9.01 5.07
C GLY A 85 -8.11 -8.43 5.06
N LEU A 86 -7.10 -9.29 4.89
CA LEU A 86 -5.69 -8.90 4.96
C LEU A 86 -5.29 -7.89 3.87
N PRO A 87 -5.43 -8.18 2.56
CA PRO A 87 -5.06 -7.24 1.49
C PRO A 87 -5.91 -5.98 1.49
N MET A 88 -7.19 -6.08 1.87
CA MET A 88 -8.06 -4.90 2.03
C MET A 88 -7.55 -3.99 3.14
N ALA A 89 -7.15 -4.54 4.28
CA ALA A 89 -6.65 -3.76 5.40
C ALA A 89 -5.34 -3.07 5.03
N PHE A 90 -4.41 -3.79 4.40
CA PHE A 90 -3.18 -3.22 3.86
C PHE A 90 -3.43 -2.07 2.88
N THR A 91 -4.40 -2.23 1.97
CA THR A 91 -4.81 -1.17 1.03
C THR A 91 -5.29 0.08 1.78
N VAL A 92 -6.14 -0.07 2.80
CA VAL A 92 -6.64 1.06 3.59
C VAL A 92 -5.52 1.73 4.39
N THR A 93 -4.58 0.96 4.96
CA THR A 93 -3.44 1.51 5.70
C THR A 93 -2.52 2.32 4.78
N THR A 94 -2.20 1.79 3.60
CA THR A 94 -1.31 2.46 2.63
C THR A 94 -1.97 3.69 1.99
N LEU A 95 -3.27 3.66 1.69
CA LEU A 95 -4.04 4.84 1.30
C LEU A 95 -4.00 5.92 2.38
N SER A 96 -4.18 5.52 3.64
CA SER A 96 -4.11 6.44 4.78
C SER A 96 -2.72 7.02 4.96
N TRP A 97 -1.67 6.23 4.79
CA TRP A 97 -0.28 6.70 4.82
C TRP A 97 -0.04 7.75 3.72
N GLY A 98 -0.45 7.45 2.48
CA GLY A 98 -0.36 8.40 1.38
C GLY A 98 -1.13 9.70 1.65
N ALA A 99 -2.34 9.59 2.20
CA ALA A 99 -3.18 10.75 2.55
C ALA A 99 -2.55 11.63 3.64
N ILE A 100 -1.91 11.04 4.64
CA ILE A 100 -1.20 11.75 5.71
C ILE A 100 0.05 12.44 5.16
N PHE A 101 0.86 11.70 4.40
CA PHE A 101 2.18 12.19 3.98
C PHE A 101 2.09 13.20 2.83
N TYR A 102 1.22 12.97 1.85
CA TYR A 102 1.05 13.81 0.66
C TYR A 102 -0.22 14.68 0.70
N GLN A 103 -0.74 15.00 1.88
CA GLN A 103 -1.99 15.74 2.06
C GLN A 103 -2.04 17.02 1.21
N LYS A 104 -0.97 17.81 1.20
CA LYS A 104 -0.91 19.09 0.46
C LYS A 104 -0.95 18.88 -1.05
N GLN A 105 -0.26 17.87 -1.55
CA GLN A 105 -0.19 17.53 -2.97
C GLN A 105 -1.54 17.00 -3.45
N LEU A 106 -2.15 16.08 -2.69
CA LEU A 106 -3.50 15.57 -2.96
C LEU A 106 -4.54 16.70 -2.97
N GLN A 107 -4.43 17.65 -2.04
CA GLN A 107 -5.30 18.83 -2.01
C GLN A 107 -5.10 19.72 -3.24
N ALA A 108 -3.84 19.97 -3.63
CA ALA A 108 -3.51 20.83 -4.76
C ALA A 108 -4.01 20.29 -6.11
N VAL A 109 -4.10 18.96 -6.25
CA VAL A 109 -4.63 18.33 -7.47
C VAL A 109 -6.13 18.02 -7.40
N GLY A 110 -6.78 18.23 -6.25
CA GLY A 110 -8.22 18.04 -6.06
C GLY A 110 -8.67 16.63 -5.68
N GLU A 111 -7.74 15.72 -5.34
CA GLU A 111 -8.04 14.30 -5.09
C GLU A 111 -8.13 13.93 -3.61
N LEU A 112 -7.83 14.87 -2.68
CA LEU A 112 -7.82 14.57 -1.24
C LEU A 112 -9.18 14.06 -0.73
N GLN A 113 -10.29 14.61 -1.21
CA GLN A 113 -11.61 14.16 -0.78
C GLN A 113 -11.92 12.75 -1.30
N HIS A 114 -11.59 12.45 -2.55
CA HIS A 114 -11.82 11.12 -3.13
C HIS A 114 -10.99 10.03 -2.41
N ILE A 115 -9.74 10.34 -2.04
CA ILE A 115 -8.94 9.45 -1.19
C ILE A 115 -9.59 9.25 0.19
N ARG A 116 -10.08 10.32 0.83
CA ARG A 116 -10.79 10.21 2.13
C ARG A 116 -12.05 9.36 2.01
N ASP A 117 -12.81 9.50 0.93
CA ASP A 117 -14.00 8.69 0.68
C ASP A 117 -13.63 7.21 0.47
N ALA A 118 -12.51 6.93 -0.20
CA ALA A 118 -12.00 5.57 -0.36
C ALA A 118 -11.56 4.95 0.99
N ILE A 119 -10.83 5.71 1.82
CA ILE A 119 -10.43 5.26 3.15
C ILE A 119 -11.67 5.00 4.02
N ARG A 120 -12.63 5.94 4.04
CA ARG A 120 -13.87 5.82 4.83
C ARG A 120 -14.67 4.57 4.44
N TRP A 121 -14.76 4.27 3.15
CA TRP A 121 -15.48 3.08 2.67
C TRP A 121 -14.90 1.78 3.24
N GLY A 122 -13.56 1.67 3.27
CA GLY A 122 -12.89 0.52 3.87
C GLY A 122 -13.05 0.47 5.40
N THR A 123 -12.87 1.61 6.08
CA THR A 123 -13.00 1.64 7.54
C THR A 123 -14.42 1.45 8.04
N ASP A 124 -15.44 1.90 7.29
CA ASP A 124 -16.85 1.63 7.61
C ASP A 124 -17.13 0.12 7.55
N TYR A 125 -16.59 -0.58 6.55
CA TYR A 125 -16.67 -2.02 6.49
C TYR A 125 -15.97 -2.70 7.67
N PHE A 126 -14.74 -2.28 8.00
CA PHE A 126 -14.03 -2.87 9.14
C PHE A 126 -14.70 -2.59 10.49
N LEU A 127 -15.39 -1.46 10.67
CA LEU A 127 -16.21 -1.20 11.85
C LEU A 127 -17.38 -2.20 11.97
N LYS A 128 -17.97 -2.60 10.84
CA LYS A 128 -18.98 -3.65 10.79
C LYS A 128 -18.38 -5.04 11.04
N ALA A 129 -17.26 -5.34 10.37
CA ALA A 129 -16.52 -6.60 10.51
C ALA A 129 -15.96 -6.83 11.91
N SER A 130 -15.81 -5.77 12.72
CA SER A 130 -15.36 -5.83 14.11
C SER A 130 -16.46 -5.42 15.11
N SER A 131 -17.73 -5.52 14.70
CA SER A 131 -18.89 -5.10 15.51
C SER A 131 -19.09 -5.94 16.78
N ARG A 132 -18.61 -7.19 16.79
CA ARG A 132 -18.69 -8.10 17.94
C ARG A 132 -17.43 -8.00 18.80
N PRO A 133 -17.53 -8.03 20.14
CA PRO A 133 -16.36 -8.04 21.02
C PRO A 133 -15.43 -9.22 20.72
N LYS A 134 -14.11 -8.98 20.75
CA LYS A 134 -13.05 -9.99 20.58
C LYS A 134 -13.22 -10.90 19.35
N ARG A 135 -13.76 -10.33 18.27
CA ARG A 135 -13.99 -11.04 17.00
C ARG A 135 -13.76 -10.09 15.85
N LEU A 136 -13.20 -10.62 14.77
CA LEU A 136 -13.10 -9.94 13.49
C LEU A 136 -13.58 -10.90 12.40
N TYR A 137 -14.53 -10.45 11.59
CA TYR A 137 -14.92 -11.15 10.36
C TYR A 137 -13.89 -10.80 9.28
N VAL A 138 -13.18 -11.81 8.78
CA VAL A 138 -11.99 -11.60 7.94
C VAL A 138 -12.27 -11.87 6.47
N GLN A 139 -13.22 -12.74 6.14
CA GLN A 139 -13.55 -13.06 4.76
C GLN A 139 -15.06 -13.09 4.53
N VAL A 140 -15.51 -12.59 3.38
CA VAL A 140 -16.88 -12.79 2.89
C VAL A 140 -16.86 -13.29 1.45
N GLY A 141 -17.50 -14.44 1.22
CA GLY A 141 -17.47 -15.18 -0.04
C GLY A 141 -16.62 -16.45 0.09
N ASP A 142 -17.12 -17.54 -0.49
CA ASP A 142 -16.35 -18.77 -0.68
C ASP A 142 -15.55 -18.62 -1.98
N PRO A 143 -14.21 -18.66 -1.93
CA PRO A 143 -13.40 -18.34 -3.09
C PRO A 143 -13.46 -19.40 -4.18
N VAL A 144 -13.64 -20.68 -3.81
CA VAL A 144 -13.75 -21.77 -4.79
C VAL A 144 -15.03 -21.61 -5.59
N GLN A 145 -16.15 -21.31 -4.93
CA GLN A 145 -17.42 -21.08 -5.62
C GLN A 145 -17.43 -19.78 -6.42
N ASP A 146 -16.84 -18.71 -5.88
CA ASP A 146 -16.74 -17.43 -6.58
C ASP A 146 -15.92 -17.56 -7.88
N HIS A 147 -14.76 -18.22 -7.80
CA HIS A 147 -13.84 -18.36 -8.95
C HIS A 147 -14.33 -19.36 -10.01
N GLN A 148 -15.30 -20.21 -9.68
CA GLN A 148 -15.99 -21.05 -10.67
C GLN A 148 -17.00 -20.29 -11.52
N CYS A 149 -17.33 -19.04 -11.16
CA CYS A 149 -18.37 -18.26 -11.82
C CYS A 149 -17.83 -16.93 -12.38
N TRP A 150 -17.85 -16.77 -13.70
CA TRP A 150 -17.55 -15.48 -14.34
C TRP A 150 -18.80 -14.59 -14.34
N ILE A 151 -18.98 -13.81 -13.27
CA ILE A 151 -20.21 -13.05 -13.05
C ILE A 151 -19.94 -11.63 -12.55
N ARG A 152 -20.85 -10.72 -12.91
CA ARG A 152 -20.88 -9.37 -12.35
C ARG A 152 -21.26 -9.44 -10.86
N PRO A 153 -20.67 -8.62 -9.99
CA PRO A 153 -20.99 -8.63 -8.56
C PRO A 153 -22.48 -8.39 -8.28
N GLU A 154 -23.16 -7.59 -9.10
CA GLU A 154 -24.59 -7.28 -8.97
C GLU A 154 -25.51 -8.50 -9.22
N ASN A 155 -24.97 -9.55 -9.87
CA ASN A 155 -25.72 -10.74 -10.26
C ASN A 155 -25.31 -11.99 -9.48
N MET A 156 -24.52 -11.86 -8.40
CA MET A 156 -24.15 -13.02 -7.60
C MET A 156 -25.38 -13.68 -6.97
N HIS A 157 -25.54 -14.98 -7.21
CA HIS A 157 -26.63 -15.79 -6.64
C HIS A 157 -26.14 -16.85 -5.64
N MET A 158 -24.83 -17.06 -5.56
CA MET A 158 -24.22 -18.05 -4.68
C MET A 158 -24.24 -17.57 -3.22
N PRO A 159 -24.48 -18.45 -2.23
CA PRO A 159 -24.32 -18.10 -0.83
C PRO A 159 -22.90 -17.62 -0.55
N ARG A 160 -22.78 -16.47 0.13
CA ARG A 160 -21.50 -15.87 0.47
C ARG A 160 -21.17 -16.19 1.93
N THR A 161 -20.33 -17.20 2.12
CA THR A 161 -19.88 -17.66 3.44
C THR A 161 -19.07 -16.57 4.16
N VAL A 162 -18.94 -16.71 5.48
CA VAL A 162 -18.24 -15.73 6.31
C VAL A 162 -17.21 -16.46 7.15
N LEU A 163 -15.95 -16.05 7.06
CA LEU A 163 -14.90 -16.49 7.97
C LEU A 163 -14.62 -15.42 9.02
N LYS A 164 -14.12 -15.87 10.17
CA LYS A 164 -13.80 -15.01 11.31
C LYS A 164 -12.59 -15.52 12.07
N ILE A 165 -11.99 -14.61 12.81
CA ILE A 165 -11.02 -14.88 13.86
C ILE A 165 -11.58 -14.41 15.21
N ASP A 166 -11.25 -15.12 16.27
CA ASP A 166 -11.58 -14.80 17.65
C ASP A 166 -10.60 -15.50 18.60
N GLU A 167 -10.89 -15.51 19.91
CA GLU A 167 -10.01 -16.11 20.92
C GLU A 167 -9.73 -17.62 20.70
N HIS A 168 -10.55 -18.32 19.91
CA HIS A 168 -10.40 -19.75 19.62
C HIS A 168 -9.85 -20.03 18.22
N THR A 169 -9.88 -19.04 17.32
CA THR A 169 -9.32 -19.11 15.97
C THR A 169 -8.47 -17.86 15.79
N PRO A 170 -7.20 -17.89 16.20
CA PRO A 170 -6.34 -16.71 16.15
C PRO A 170 -6.05 -16.31 14.70
N GLY A 171 -5.68 -15.04 14.53
CA GLY A 171 -5.27 -14.47 13.25
C GLY A 171 -4.61 -13.14 13.48
N THR A 172 -3.39 -13.20 14.01
CA THR A 172 -2.63 -12.03 14.46
C THR A 172 -2.40 -11.05 13.33
N GLU A 173 -2.01 -11.54 12.14
CA GLU A 173 -1.71 -10.77 10.93
C GLU A 173 -2.89 -9.87 10.57
N ILE A 174 -4.06 -10.48 10.34
CA ILE A 174 -5.25 -9.77 9.87
C ILE A 174 -5.80 -8.83 10.94
N ALA A 175 -5.78 -9.25 12.22
CA ALA A 175 -6.20 -8.39 13.32
C ALA A 175 -5.28 -7.16 13.48
N ALA A 176 -3.96 -7.36 13.37
CA ALA A 176 -2.98 -6.29 13.48
C ALA A 176 -3.00 -5.36 12.26
N GLU A 177 -3.07 -5.87 11.03
CA GLU A 177 -3.18 -5.02 9.83
C GLU A 177 -4.50 -4.21 9.84
N THR A 178 -5.61 -4.81 10.28
CA THR A 178 -6.87 -4.06 10.45
C THR A 178 -6.77 -3.00 11.55
N ALA A 179 -6.00 -3.27 12.63
CA ALA A 179 -5.69 -2.26 13.64
C ALA A 179 -4.84 -1.12 13.08
N ALA A 180 -3.85 -1.42 12.23
CA ALA A 180 -3.02 -0.44 11.53
C ALA A 180 -3.88 0.45 10.62
N ALA A 181 -4.77 -0.15 9.82
CA ALA A 181 -5.69 0.56 8.93
C ALA A 181 -6.57 1.56 9.70
N MET A 182 -7.15 1.11 10.82
CA MET A 182 -7.97 1.93 11.71
C MET A 182 -7.16 3.07 12.36
N ALA A 183 -5.95 2.78 12.84
CA ALA A 183 -5.09 3.76 13.49
C ALA A 183 -4.60 4.83 12.51
N ALA A 184 -4.11 4.44 11.34
CA ALA A 184 -3.70 5.36 10.28
C ALA A 184 -4.88 6.24 9.82
N SER A 185 -6.04 5.63 9.57
CA SER A 185 -7.26 6.35 9.17
C SER A 185 -7.72 7.35 10.24
N SER A 186 -7.57 7.03 11.53
CA SER A 186 -7.91 7.97 12.62
C SER A 186 -7.10 9.27 12.54
N ILE A 187 -5.87 9.22 12.01
CA ILE A 187 -5.05 10.41 11.78
C ILE A 187 -5.63 11.22 10.63
N VAL A 188 -6.01 10.58 9.52
CA VAL A 188 -6.60 11.23 8.33
C VAL A 188 -7.87 12.02 8.68
N PHE A 189 -8.73 11.45 9.54
CA PHE A 189 -10.02 12.06 9.90
C PHE A 189 -9.97 12.98 11.13
N ARG A 190 -8.83 13.10 11.80
CA ARG A 190 -8.70 13.78 13.11
C ARG A 190 -9.29 15.19 13.14
N ASP A 191 -8.95 15.98 12.13
CA ASP A 191 -9.29 17.41 12.09
C ASP A 191 -10.57 17.71 11.29
N ILE A 192 -11.16 16.68 10.65
CA ILE A 192 -12.35 16.84 9.78
C ILE A 192 -13.58 16.09 10.29
N ASP A 193 -13.40 15.05 11.10
CA ASP A 193 -14.45 14.25 11.70
C ASP A 193 -13.91 13.58 12.98
N HIS A 194 -13.81 14.37 14.05
CA HIS A 194 -13.21 13.94 15.32
C HIS A 194 -13.95 12.75 15.95
N VAL A 195 -15.29 12.69 15.82
CA VAL A 195 -16.10 11.60 16.36
C VAL A 195 -15.76 10.28 15.65
N TYR A 196 -15.69 10.30 14.32
CA TYR A 196 -15.28 9.13 13.55
C TYR A 196 -13.83 8.75 13.83
N SER A 197 -12.91 9.71 13.84
CA SER A 197 -11.50 9.50 14.20
C SER A 197 -11.35 8.77 15.54
N HIS A 198 -12.07 9.21 16.58
CA HIS A 198 -12.05 8.58 17.89
C HIS A 198 -12.62 7.15 17.87
N LYS A 199 -13.71 6.93 17.12
CA LYS A 199 -14.31 5.59 16.92
C LYS A 199 -13.32 4.63 16.27
N LEU A 200 -12.63 5.06 15.21
CA LEU A 200 -11.60 4.27 14.53
C LEU A 200 -10.43 3.95 15.47
N LEU A 201 -9.93 4.96 16.19
CA LEU A 201 -8.80 4.78 17.10
C LEU A 201 -9.13 3.81 18.25
N ASN A 202 -10.33 3.88 18.82
CA ASN A 202 -10.74 2.92 19.85
C ASN A 202 -10.88 1.51 19.29
N LYS A 203 -11.35 1.38 18.04
CA LYS A 203 -11.41 0.08 17.40
C LYS A 203 -10.02 -0.49 17.11
N ALA A 204 -9.09 0.35 16.64
CA ALA A 204 -7.69 -0.04 16.44
C ALA A 204 -7.07 -0.66 17.70
N LYS A 205 -7.26 0.00 18.85
CA LYS A 205 -6.78 -0.51 20.16
C LYS A 205 -7.38 -1.87 20.51
N SER A 206 -8.69 -2.04 20.29
CA SER A 206 -9.37 -3.32 20.53
C SER A 206 -8.89 -4.43 19.62
N LEU A 207 -8.58 -4.14 18.35
CA LEU A 207 -8.10 -5.12 17.39
C LEU A 207 -6.63 -5.49 17.65
N LEU A 208 -5.78 -4.53 18.02
CA LEU A 208 -4.42 -4.84 18.46
C LEU A 208 -4.44 -5.71 19.72
N SER A 209 -5.37 -5.46 20.66
CA SER A 209 -5.54 -6.34 21.82
C SER A 209 -5.97 -7.75 21.42
N LEU A 210 -6.86 -7.91 20.43
CA LEU A 210 -7.23 -9.22 19.91
C LEU A 210 -6.00 -9.94 19.32
N ALA A 211 -5.21 -9.25 18.50
CA ALA A 211 -3.99 -9.77 17.89
C ALA A 211 -2.95 -10.18 18.96
N GLY A 212 -2.73 -9.33 19.97
CA GLY A 212 -1.71 -9.56 20.99
C GLY A 212 -2.06 -10.62 22.03
N SER A 213 -3.34 -10.78 22.38
CA SER A 213 -3.76 -11.71 23.45
C SER A 213 -3.85 -13.17 23.00
N HIS A 214 -4.06 -13.44 21.71
CA HIS A 214 -4.18 -14.80 21.16
C HIS A 214 -3.34 -14.89 19.88
N ARG A 215 -2.01 -14.88 20.04
CA ARG A 215 -1.10 -14.92 18.90
C ARG A 215 -1.17 -16.29 18.21
N GLY A 216 -1.46 -16.26 16.91
CA GLY A 216 -1.39 -17.39 16.01
C GLY A 216 -1.66 -16.94 14.58
N THR A 217 -1.04 -17.63 13.63
CA THR A 217 -1.23 -17.38 12.21
C THR A 217 -2.61 -17.87 11.75
N TYR A 218 -3.23 -17.12 10.85
CA TYR A 218 -4.49 -17.50 10.22
C TYR A 218 -4.29 -17.86 8.75
N ASP A 219 -4.38 -19.15 8.43
CA ASP A 219 -4.27 -19.65 7.06
C ASP A 219 -5.64 -19.81 6.37
N GLY A 220 -6.72 -19.24 6.92
CA GLY A 220 -8.06 -19.44 6.37
C GLY A 220 -8.30 -18.75 5.02
N GLU A 221 -7.46 -17.78 4.64
CA GLU A 221 -7.47 -17.16 3.30
C GLU A 221 -6.53 -17.88 2.30
N CYS A 222 -5.81 -18.94 2.72
CA CYS A 222 -5.02 -19.79 1.82
C CYS A 222 -5.91 -20.60 0.85
N PRO A 223 -5.42 -20.90 -0.38
CA PRO A 223 -4.09 -20.60 -0.91
C PRO A 223 -3.96 -19.20 -1.56
N PHE A 224 -4.93 -18.32 -1.36
CA PHE A 224 -4.98 -17.01 -2.04
C PHE A 224 -4.14 -15.96 -1.31
N TYR A 225 -4.36 -15.81 -0.01
CA TYR A 225 -3.63 -14.90 0.87
C TYR A 225 -3.09 -15.65 2.08
N CYS A 226 -2.02 -16.42 1.87
CA CYS A 226 -1.31 -17.07 2.96
C CYS A 226 -0.36 -16.11 3.67
N SER A 227 -0.22 -16.27 4.98
CA SER A 227 0.84 -15.61 5.75
C SER A 227 2.17 -16.32 5.50
N TYR A 228 3.08 -15.68 4.75
CA TYR A 228 4.43 -16.23 4.53
C TYR A 228 5.48 -15.55 5.41
N SER A 229 5.28 -14.28 5.76
CA SER A 229 6.12 -13.49 6.66
C SER A 229 5.90 -13.80 8.15
N GLY A 230 4.75 -14.38 8.51
CA GLY A 230 4.29 -14.50 9.89
C GLY A 230 3.54 -13.23 10.32
N PHE A 231 3.53 -12.93 11.62
CA PHE A 231 2.76 -11.80 12.17
C PHE A 231 3.58 -10.71 12.88
N ASN A 232 4.90 -10.87 12.94
CA ASN A 232 5.74 -9.97 13.74
C ASN A 232 5.81 -8.57 13.12
N ASP A 233 5.82 -8.50 11.78
CA ASP A 233 5.82 -7.25 11.05
C ASP A 233 4.47 -6.53 11.12
N GLU A 234 3.32 -7.21 11.07
CA GLU A 234 2.01 -6.58 11.29
C GLU A 234 1.86 -6.08 12.72
N MET A 235 2.33 -6.85 13.70
CA MET A 235 2.32 -6.41 15.10
C MET A 235 3.13 -5.11 15.27
N GLN A 236 4.35 -5.06 14.72
CA GLN A 236 5.18 -3.86 14.78
C GLN A 236 4.55 -2.70 14.00
N TRP A 237 3.98 -2.98 12.83
CA TRP A 237 3.29 -2.01 11.97
C TRP A 237 2.08 -1.38 12.66
N ALA A 238 1.20 -2.20 13.24
CA ALA A 238 0.01 -1.76 13.96
C ALA A 238 0.37 -0.92 15.20
N VAL A 239 1.35 -1.38 15.98
CA VAL A 239 1.87 -0.63 17.13
C VAL A 239 2.49 0.69 16.71
N THR A 240 3.23 0.72 15.58
CA THR A 240 3.82 1.95 15.03
C THR A 240 2.75 2.96 14.63
N TRP A 241 1.69 2.53 13.95
CA TRP A 241 0.56 3.42 13.63
C TRP A 241 -0.19 3.91 14.86
N LEU A 242 -0.40 3.05 15.86
CA LEU A 242 -0.99 3.44 17.13
C LEU A 242 -0.11 4.42 17.91
N TYR A 243 1.21 4.24 17.89
CA TYR A 243 2.14 5.21 18.46
C TYR A 243 2.08 6.54 17.71
N LYS A 244 2.11 6.54 16.38
CA LYS A 244 1.96 7.76 15.56
C LYS A 244 0.64 8.47 15.85
N ALA A 245 -0.44 7.71 16.03
CA ALA A 245 -1.78 8.26 16.28
C ALA A 245 -1.94 8.82 17.70
N THR A 246 -1.33 8.21 18.72
CA THR A 246 -1.62 8.51 20.14
C THR A 246 -0.48 9.14 20.92
N ARG A 247 0.77 8.96 20.47
CA ARG A 247 2.00 9.25 21.22
C ARG A 247 2.07 8.55 22.59
N ASN A 248 1.31 7.46 22.79
CA ASN A 248 1.34 6.70 24.03
C ASN A 248 2.63 5.87 24.14
N ASN A 249 3.39 6.07 25.22
CA ASN A 249 4.66 5.40 25.47
C ASN A 249 4.56 3.87 25.61
N THR A 250 3.38 3.29 25.90
CA THR A 250 3.22 1.83 25.88
C THR A 250 3.52 1.24 24.50
N TYR A 251 3.12 1.93 23.43
CA TYR A 251 3.44 1.49 22.07
C TYR A 251 4.91 1.70 21.73
N LEU A 252 5.52 2.79 22.21
CA LEU A 252 6.96 3.01 22.06
C LEU A 252 7.77 1.94 22.79
N HIS A 253 7.37 1.55 24.00
CA HIS A 253 8.01 0.47 24.75
C HIS A 253 7.97 -0.84 23.95
N TYR A 254 6.80 -1.20 23.41
CA TYR A 254 6.69 -2.39 22.57
C TYR A 254 7.63 -2.33 21.36
N ILE A 255 7.70 -1.19 20.68
CA ILE A 255 8.62 -1.01 19.52
C ILE A 255 10.06 -1.25 19.95
N LEU A 256 10.50 -0.66 21.06
CA LEU A 256 11.90 -0.73 21.48
C LEU A 256 12.30 -2.08 22.12
N GLU A 257 11.40 -2.72 22.86
CA GLU A 257 11.75 -3.83 23.75
C GLU A 257 11.13 -5.18 23.34
N GLU A 258 10.04 -5.17 22.57
CA GLU A 258 9.27 -6.39 22.26
C GLU A 258 9.20 -6.71 20.76
N SER A 259 9.47 -5.72 19.89
CA SER A 259 9.37 -5.92 18.45
C SER A 259 10.53 -6.75 17.91
N ILE A 260 10.23 -7.59 16.92
CA ILE A 260 11.23 -8.38 16.20
C ILE A 260 11.48 -7.71 14.88
N ASP A 261 12.66 -7.16 14.69
CA ASP A 261 13.07 -6.47 13.47
C ASP A 261 13.68 -7.41 12.42
N ALA A 262 13.52 -7.06 11.14
CA ALA A 262 14.17 -7.75 10.03
C ALA A 262 14.60 -6.77 8.94
N VAL A 263 15.75 -7.04 8.30
CA VAL A 263 16.15 -6.37 7.07
C VAL A 263 15.47 -7.08 5.90
N VAL A 264 14.69 -6.34 5.12
CA VAL A 264 13.91 -6.90 4.00
C VAL A 264 14.24 -6.19 2.69
N GLY A 265 13.86 -6.81 1.57
CA GLY A 265 13.98 -6.22 0.22
C GLY A 265 12.65 -5.77 -0.38
N GLU A 266 11.55 -5.86 0.38
CA GLU A 266 10.21 -5.62 -0.14
C GLU A 266 9.23 -5.06 0.90
N PHE A 267 8.12 -4.52 0.40
CA PHE A 267 6.98 -4.02 1.17
C PHE A 267 5.70 -4.39 0.43
N ASN A 268 4.80 -5.14 1.06
CA ASN A 268 3.58 -5.64 0.43
C ASN A 268 2.51 -6.03 1.47
N TRP A 269 1.39 -6.62 1.01
CA TRP A 269 0.26 -7.01 1.84
C TRP A 269 0.58 -8.12 2.85
N ASP A 270 1.69 -8.84 2.69
CA ASP A 270 2.20 -9.89 3.59
C ASP A 270 3.37 -9.35 4.42
N LEU A 271 4.29 -8.56 3.86
CA LEU A 271 5.50 -8.07 4.56
C LEU A 271 5.56 -6.55 4.79
N LYS A 272 5.55 -6.09 6.06
CA LYS A 272 5.37 -4.66 6.45
C LYS A 272 6.65 -3.97 6.94
N TYR A 273 7.72 -4.72 7.22
CA TYR A 273 8.94 -4.21 7.85
C TYR A 273 9.49 -2.92 7.24
N ALA A 274 9.69 -2.88 5.92
CA ALA A 274 10.24 -1.68 5.26
C ALA A 274 9.36 -0.44 5.47
N GLY A 275 8.04 -0.59 5.44
CA GLY A 275 7.11 0.51 5.74
C GLY A 275 7.21 0.98 7.18
N THR A 276 7.21 0.04 8.13
CA THR A 276 7.37 0.31 9.57
C THR A 276 8.65 1.08 9.86
N GLN A 277 9.78 0.62 9.32
CA GLN A 277 11.10 1.20 9.57
C GLN A 277 11.20 2.62 9.01
N ILE A 278 10.62 2.89 7.84
CA ILE A 278 10.55 4.26 7.28
C ILE A 278 9.76 5.19 8.19
N LEU A 279 8.60 4.75 8.71
CA LEU A 279 7.80 5.53 9.66
C LEU A 279 8.56 5.82 10.96
N LEU A 280 9.26 4.82 11.51
CA LEU A 280 10.03 4.98 12.74
C LEU A 280 11.25 5.89 12.53
N THR A 281 11.87 5.82 11.35
CA THR A 281 12.95 6.75 10.95
C THR A 281 12.44 8.19 10.84
N GLU A 282 11.26 8.40 10.26
CA GLU A 282 10.61 9.73 10.23
C GLU A 282 10.47 10.28 11.66
N MET A 283 10.00 9.46 12.61
CA MET A 283 9.84 9.87 14.01
C MET A 283 11.19 10.13 14.71
N TYR A 284 12.22 9.33 14.42
CA TYR A 284 13.59 9.58 14.89
C TYR A 284 14.11 10.95 14.44
N LEU A 285 13.93 11.26 13.15
CA LEU A 285 14.38 12.53 12.56
C LEU A 285 13.55 13.73 13.08
N GLN A 286 12.28 13.49 13.45
CA GLN A 286 11.42 14.46 14.13
C GLN A 286 11.74 14.64 15.63
N GLY A 287 12.66 13.86 16.20
CA GLY A 287 13.19 14.08 17.54
C GLY A 287 13.10 12.90 18.49
N GLN A 288 12.44 11.79 18.13
CA GLN A 288 12.37 10.61 18.99
C GLN A 288 13.68 9.80 18.93
N LYS A 289 14.68 10.20 19.71
CA LYS A 289 16.07 9.69 19.58
C LYS A 289 16.25 8.21 19.86
N SER A 290 15.36 7.59 20.64
CA SER A 290 15.42 6.13 20.91
C SER A 290 15.23 5.27 19.65
N LEU A 291 14.71 5.84 18.56
CA LEU A 291 14.41 5.14 17.30
C LEU A 291 15.57 5.21 16.28
N GLU A 292 16.79 5.58 16.69
CA GLU A 292 17.93 5.76 15.79
C GLU A 292 18.26 4.53 14.95
N GLU A 293 18.14 3.33 15.53
CA GLU A 293 18.46 2.07 14.84
C GLU A 293 17.61 1.87 13.57
N TYR A 294 16.35 2.32 13.59
CA TYR A 294 15.45 2.20 12.44
C TYR A 294 15.94 2.95 11.21
N LYS A 295 16.75 4.01 11.37
CA LYS A 295 17.39 4.66 10.23
C LYS A 295 18.36 3.71 9.53
N LYS A 296 19.17 2.97 10.28
CA LYS A 296 20.14 2.02 9.72
C LYS A 296 19.44 0.88 8.99
N ILE A 297 18.34 0.40 9.55
CA ILE A 297 17.54 -0.68 8.95
C ILE A 297 16.84 -0.17 7.67
N SER A 298 16.25 1.04 7.70
CA SER A 298 15.66 1.67 6.52
C SER A 298 16.69 1.94 5.42
N ASP A 299 17.88 2.42 5.78
CA ASP A 299 19.00 2.59 4.85
C ASP A 299 19.37 1.24 4.21
N SER A 300 19.36 0.14 4.98
CA SER A 300 19.65 -1.20 4.48
C SER A 300 18.62 -1.69 3.45
N TYR A 301 17.32 -1.39 3.64
CA TYR A 301 16.29 -1.65 2.64
C TYR A 301 16.54 -0.86 1.34
N ILE A 302 16.87 0.42 1.43
CA ILE A 302 17.23 1.20 0.23
C ILE A 302 18.46 0.61 -0.46
N CYS A 303 19.49 0.26 0.32
CA CYS A 303 20.72 -0.31 -0.21
C CYS A 303 20.53 -1.69 -0.86
N SER A 304 19.55 -2.49 -0.42
CA SER A 304 19.25 -3.79 -1.03
C SER A 304 18.46 -3.65 -2.33
N VAL A 305 17.77 -2.53 -2.56
CA VAL A 305 16.91 -2.34 -3.73
C VAL A 305 17.50 -1.41 -4.79
N ILE A 306 18.23 -0.36 -4.40
CA ILE A 306 18.74 0.63 -5.36
C ILE A 306 19.85 0.01 -6.24
N PRO A 307 19.71 0.02 -7.59
CA PRO A 307 20.60 -0.75 -8.49
C PRO A 307 22.09 -0.40 -8.37
N GLU A 308 22.39 0.86 -8.10
CA GLU A 308 23.76 1.38 -8.05
C GLU A 308 24.48 1.05 -6.73
N SER A 309 23.76 0.49 -5.74
CA SER A 309 24.32 0.08 -4.46
C SER A 309 25.20 -1.17 -4.59
N PRO A 310 26.34 -1.24 -3.87
CA PRO A 310 27.14 -2.47 -3.79
C PRO A 310 26.44 -3.61 -3.04
N TYR A 311 25.32 -3.33 -2.35
CA TYR A 311 24.51 -4.31 -1.63
C TYR A 311 23.20 -4.65 -2.36
N ALA A 312 23.05 -4.21 -3.61
CA ALA A 312 21.83 -4.45 -4.37
C ALA A 312 21.56 -5.96 -4.52
N GLN A 313 20.37 -6.37 -4.12
CA GLN A 313 19.82 -7.73 -4.22
C GLN A 313 18.61 -7.78 -5.16
N ALA A 314 17.95 -6.65 -5.40
CA ALA A 314 16.80 -6.56 -6.31
C ALA A 314 17.19 -6.86 -7.76
N HIS A 315 16.32 -7.60 -8.46
CA HIS A 315 16.48 -7.87 -9.88
C HIS A 315 15.67 -6.89 -10.73
N PHE A 316 16.14 -6.66 -11.95
CA PHE A 316 15.49 -5.76 -12.90
C PHE A 316 15.38 -6.45 -14.26
N THR A 317 14.25 -6.22 -14.93
CA THR A 317 14.09 -6.61 -16.33
C THR A 317 15.10 -5.86 -17.21
N PRO A 318 15.40 -6.33 -18.44
CA PRO A 318 16.23 -5.57 -19.39
C PRO A 318 15.71 -4.15 -19.67
N GLY A 319 14.39 -3.94 -19.53
CA GLY A 319 13.76 -2.63 -19.65
C GLY A 319 13.89 -1.72 -18.42
N GLY A 320 14.43 -2.23 -17.30
CA GLY A 320 14.68 -1.45 -16.08
C GLY A 320 13.53 -1.43 -15.06
N MET A 321 12.49 -2.25 -15.24
CA MET A 321 11.46 -2.48 -14.21
C MET A 321 11.97 -3.43 -13.13
N LEU A 322 11.69 -3.09 -11.86
CA LEU A 322 11.91 -3.98 -10.72
C LEU A 322 11.17 -5.30 -10.93
N TYR A 323 11.88 -6.40 -10.70
CA TYR A 323 11.41 -7.77 -10.84
C TYR A 323 11.65 -8.52 -9.54
N MET A 324 10.58 -8.81 -8.81
CA MET A 324 10.67 -9.48 -7.51
C MET A 324 10.49 -11.00 -7.64
N ARG A 325 9.49 -11.43 -8.41
CA ARG A 325 9.11 -12.85 -8.55
C ARG A 325 8.26 -13.09 -9.78
N ASP A 326 7.95 -14.34 -10.09
CA ASP A 326 7.08 -14.69 -11.21
C ASP A 326 5.64 -14.25 -10.93
N GLY A 327 5.09 -13.41 -11.82
CA GLY A 327 3.71 -12.91 -11.71
C GLY A 327 3.54 -11.63 -10.87
N ALA A 328 2.51 -10.85 -11.22
CA ALA A 328 2.00 -9.69 -10.47
C ALA A 328 3.04 -8.65 -9.96
N ASN A 329 4.15 -8.44 -10.69
CA ASN A 329 5.23 -7.55 -10.24
C ASN A 329 4.84 -6.09 -10.04
N SER A 330 3.80 -5.60 -10.72
CA SER A 330 3.36 -4.20 -10.63
C SER A 330 3.11 -3.76 -9.19
N GLN A 331 2.59 -4.65 -8.33
CA GLN A 331 2.38 -4.34 -6.92
C GLN A 331 3.69 -4.04 -6.16
N TYR A 332 4.73 -4.83 -6.39
CA TYR A 332 6.05 -4.63 -5.77
C TYR A 332 6.73 -3.38 -6.31
N VAL A 333 6.57 -3.10 -7.62
CA VAL A 333 7.08 -1.89 -8.26
C VAL A 333 6.44 -0.64 -7.66
N THR A 334 5.11 -0.62 -7.54
CA THR A 334 4.40 0.54 -6.98
C THR A 334 4.65 0.72 -5.49
N ALA A 335 4.70 -0.37 -4.71
CA ALA A 335 4.99 -0.30 -3.28
C ALA A 335 6.42 0.17 -3.01
N THR A 336 7.39 -0.32 -3.78
CA THR A 336 8.79 0.12 -3.68
C THR A 336 8.93 1.59 -4.09
N ALA A 337 8.32 1.99 -5.21
CA ALA A 337 8.34 3.38 -5.66
C ALA A 337 7.74 4.32 -4.60
N PHE A 338 6.64 3.92 -3.96
CA PHE A 338 6.04 4.67 -2.86
C PHE A 338 6.98 4.79 -1.66
N SER A 339 7.56 3.68 -1.18
CA SER A 339 8.51 3.68 -0.05
C SER A 339 9.75 4.53 -0.32
N PHE A 340 10.35 4.40 -1.52
CA PHE A 340 11.49 5.23 -1.95
C PHE A 340 11.13 6.71 -2.01
N SER A 341 9.94 7.03 -2.51
CA SER A 341 9.48 8.41 -2.60
C SER A 341 9.29 9.03 -1.22
N VAL A 342 8.59 8.34 -0.31
CA VAL A 342 8.39 8.79 1.08
C VAL A 342 9.74 8.97 1.77
N TYR A 343 10.61 7.98 1.72
CA TYR A 343 11.90 8.04 2.40
C TYR A 343 12.81 9.13 1.82
N GLY A 344 12.85 9.28 0.49
CA GLY A 344 13.56 10.36 -0.18
C GLY A 344 13.11 11.74 0.27
N VAL A 345 11.79 11.96 0.44
CA VAL A 345 11.25 13.23 0.96
C VAL A 345 11.61 13.44 2.43
N VAL A 346 11.50 12.40 3.28
CA VAL A 346 11.91 12.47 4.69
C VAL A 346 13.38 12.85 4.83
N LEU A 347 14.26 12.23 4.05
CA LEU A 347 15.69 12.54 4.05
C LEU A 347 15.97 13.99 3.64
N ALA A 348 15.29 14.51 2.62
CA ALA A 348 15.42 15.91 2.20
C ALA A 348 15.01 16.89 3.29
N GLN A 349 13.88 16.66 3.97
CA GLN A 349 13.37 17.52 5.04
C GLN A 349 14.35 17.66 6.21
N HIS A 350 15.21 16.66 6.43
CA HIS A 350 16.15 16.60 7.54
C HIS A 350 17.63 16.66 7.12
N ASN A 351 17.91 16.98 5.84
CA ASN A 351 19.25 17.04 5.26
C ASN A 351 20.08 15.76 5.56
N LYS A 352 19.48 14.60 5.32
CA LYS A 352 20.09 13.27 5.49
C LYS A 352 20.24 12.56 4.15
N GLN A 353 21.05 11.51 4.16
CA GLN A 353 21.32 10.64 3.02
C GLN A 353 21.40 9.18 3.49
N VAL A 354 21.34 8.27 2.52
CA VAL A 354 21.61 6.84 2.67
C VAL A 354 23.05 6.57 2.30
N VAL A 355 23.75 5.70 3.04
CA VAL A 355 25.12 5.29 2.72
C VAL A 355 25.17 3.78 2.50
N CYS A 356 25.49 3.36 1.28
CA CYS A 356 25.62 1.94 0.90
C CYS A 356 27.07 1.65 0.49
N GLY A 357 27.85 1.03 1.38
CA GLY A 357 29.21 0.59 1.08
C GLY A 357 30.14 1.71 0.59
N GLY A 358 29.98 2.90 1.18
CA GLY A 358 30.73 4.10 0.82
C GLY A 358 30.10 4.98 -0.28
N LYS A 359 29.10 4.48 -1.02
CA LYS A 359 28.28 5.31 -1.92
C LYS A 359 27.19 6.04 -1.16
N GLN A 360 26.93 7.29 -1.52
CA GLN A 360 25.88 8.11 -0.91
C GLN A 360 24.73 8.29 -1.88
N PHE A 361 23.51 8.13 -1.38
CA PHE A 361 22.28 8.36 -2.13
C PHE A 361 21.42 9.37 -1.37
N GLY A 362 21.10 10.47 -2.04
CA GLY A 362 20.25 11.52 -1.52
C GLY A 362 18.80 11.39 -1.99
N SER A 363 17.99 12.38 -1.57
CA SER A 363 16.58 12.47 -1.98
C SER A 363 16.37 12.41 -3.50
N ALA A 364 17.23 13.10 -4.26
CA ALA A 364 17.14 13.14 -5.72
C ALA A 364 17.31 11.74 -6.35
N ASP A 365 18.23 10.92 -5.84
CA ASP A 365 18.48 9.56 -6.34
C ASP A 365 17.27 8.66 -6.07
N LEU A 366 16.74 8.69 -4.84
CA LEU A 366 15.59 7.89 -4.44
C LEU A 366 14.32 8.29 -5.20
N LEU A 367 14.09 9.59 -5.38
CA LEU A 367 12.95 10.09 -6.16
C LEU A 367 13.09 9.79 -7.65
N ALA A 368 14.30 9.86 -8.21
CA ALA A 368 14.55 9.48 -9.60
C ALA A 368 14.29 7.99 -9.82
N PHE A 369 14.72 7.14 -8.88
CA PHE A 369 14.40 5.71 -8.91
C PHE A 369 12.89 5.45 -8.86
N ALA A 370 12.20 6.04 -7.88
CA ALA A 370 10.75 5.90 -7.74
C ALA A 370 10.01 6.37 -9.00
N LYS A 371 10.42 7.52 -9.56
CA LYS A 371 9.86 8.06 -10.80
C LYS A 371 10.08 7.11 -11.97
N LYS A 372 11.28 6.56 -12.14
CA LYS A 372 11.60 5.60 -13.21
C LYS A 372 10.71 4.36 -13.15
N GLN A 373 10.46 3.85 -11.95
CA GLN A 373 9.55 2.71 -11.75
C GLN A 373 8.10 3.05 -12.13
N MET A 374 7.60 4.21 -11.73
CA MET A 374 6.25 4.65 -12.10
C MET A 374 6.13 4.97 -13.60
N ASP A 375 7.14 5.63 -14.19
CA ASP A 375 7.20 5.89 -15.63
C ASP A 375 7.14 4.60 -16.43
N TYR A 376 7.84 3.55 -15.98
CA TYR A 376 7.78 2.24 -16.61
C TYR A 376 6.35 1.69 -16.65
N VAL A 377 5.63 1.75 -15.52
CA VAL A 377 4.22 1.30 -15.44
C VAL A 377 3.32 2.14 -16.35
N LEU A 378 3.59 3.44 -16.48
CA LEU A 378 2.79 4.38 -17.28
C LEU A 378 3.15 4.40 -18.77
N GLY A 379 4.22 3.72 -19.19
CA GLY A 379 4.50 3.47 -20.60
C GLY A 379 5.93 3.74 -21.06
N THR A 380 6.81 4.25 -20.20
CA THR A 380 8.26 4.36 -20.47
C THR A 380 8.94 3.02 -20.28
N ASN A 381 8.58 2.07 -21.14
CA ASN A 381 9.11 0.72 -21.17
C ASN A 381 9.40 0.30 -22.63
N PRO A 382 10.09 -0.83 -22.86
CA PRO A 382 10.43 -1.28 -24.21
C PRO A 382 9.22 -1.50 -25.14
N GLN A 383 8.02 -1.66 -24.60
CA GLN A 383 6.78 -1.80 -25.38
C GLN A 383 6.09 -0.47 -25.67
N GLN A 384 6.58 0.65 -25.11
CA GLN A 384 5.95 1.97 -25.21
C GLN A 384 4.46 1.96 -24.86
N ARG A 385 4.09 1.15 -23.86
CA ARG A 385 2.70 0.83 -23.53
C ARG A 385 2.44 0.95 -22.04
N SER A 386 1.39 1.67 -21.67
CA SER A 386 0.88 1.73 -20.30
C SER A 386 0.41 0.35 -19.81
N TYR A 387 0.73 0.03 -18.57
CA TYR A 387 0.17 -1.11 -17.82
C TYR A 387 -0.97 -0.70 -16.89
N MET A 388 -1.35 0.58 -16.89
CA MET A 388 -2.52 1.08 -16.19
C MET A 388 -3.72 1.09 -17.14
N VAL A 389 -4.75 0.32 -16.81
CA VAL A 389 -5.95 0.19 -17.66
C VAL A 389 -6.60 1.55 -17.90
N GLY A 390 -6.80 1.89 -19.17
CA GLY A 390 -7.43 3.14 -19.59
C GLY A 390 -6.55 4.38 -19.43
N PHE A 391 -5.24 4.25 -19.17
CA PHE A 391 -4.26 5.34 -19.20
C PHE A 391 -3.43 5.31 -20.47
#